data_AF-A0A133URP2-F1
#
_entry.id   AF-A0A133URP2-F1
#
_cell.length_a   1.000
_cell.length_b   1.000
_cell.length_c   1.000
_cell.angle_alpha   90.00
_cell.angle_beta   90.00
_cell.angle_gamma   90.00
#
_symmetry.space_group_name_H-M   'P 1'
#
loop_
_entity.id
_entity.type
_entity.pdbx_description
1 polymer ?
#
loop_
_entity_poly.entity_id
_entity_poly.type
_entity_poly.pdbx_seq_one_letter_code
_entity_poly.pdbx_strand_id
1 'polypeptide(L)'
;MESQDTRLIYTGDLKLHGYKSDKTENFIQKSRDFDPDVLICEGTNVGQGEITPENKVREKLSEYLGNEERSAFVNFPVFDLERMLSVLRAAEDNGRNLTIRMKQAFLLKNLEENGLLPFLDVWQLF
;
A
#
# COMPACT_ATOMS: atom_id res chain seq x y z
N MET A 1 -4.38 -0.91 -24.15
CA MET A 1 -3.56 -0.93 -25.39
C MET A 1 -4.50 -1.23 -26.52
N GLU A 2 -4.38 -0.51 -27.63
CA GLU A 2 -5.30 -0.64 -28.76
C GLU A 2 -4.48 -0.80 -30.04
N SER A 3 -4.86 -1.78 -30.85
CA SER A 3 -4.43 -1.92 -32.24
C SER A 3 -5.64 -1.71 -33.17
N GLN A 4 -5.43 -1.78 -34.48
CA GLN A 4 -6.53 -1.66 -35.44
C GLN A 4 -7.62 -2.72 -35.26
N ASP A 5 -7.29 -3.88 -34.70
CA ASP A 5 -8.19 -5.04 -34.63
C ASP A 5 -8.44 -5.54 -33.21
N THR A 6 -7.78 -5.00 -32.19
CA THR A 6 -7.86 -5.55 -30.83
C THR A 6 -7.59 -4.52 -29.74
N ARG A 7 -8.49 -4.50 -28.76
CA ARG A 7 -8.41 -3.75 -27.51
C ARG A 7 -8.01 -4.70 -26.38
N LEU A 8 -6.84 -4.46 -25.81
CA LEU A 8 -6.28 -5.27 -24.73
C LEU A 8 -6.10 -4.44 -23.47
N ILE A 9 -6.52 -5.03 -22.34
CA ILE A 9 -6.21 -4.52 -21.01
C ILE A 9 -5.36 -5.55 -20.26
N TYR A 10 -4.32 -5.05 -19.59
CA TYR A 10 -3.55 -5.79 -18.61
C TYR A 10 -3.74 -5.12 -17.27
N THR A 11 -4.22 -5.87 -16.27
CA THR A 11 -4.47 -5.31 -14.93
C THR A 11 -3.15 -5.00 -14.23
N GLY A 12 -2.12 -5.83 -14.40
CA GLY A 12 -1.02 -5.90 -13.45
C GLY A 12 -1.49 -6.41 -12.09
N ASP A 13 -0.72 -6.12 -11.03
CA ASP A 13 -1.07 -6.41 -9.63
C ASP A 13 -1.97 -5.28 -9.09
N LEU A 14 -3.28 -5.44 -9.29
CA LEU A 14 -4.29 -4.52 -8.76
C LEU A 14 -4.91 -5.08 -7.48
N LYS A 15 -5.09 -4.18 -6.51
CA LYS A 15 -5.74 -4.49 -5.23
C LYS A 15 -6.92 -3.55 -5.05
N LEU A 16 -8.07 -4.14 -4.70
CA LEU A 16 -9.30 -3.40 -4.38
C LEU A 16 -9.28 -2.79 -2.96
N HIS A 17 -8.27 -3.12 -2.17
CA HIS A 17 -8.05 -2.60 -0.82
C HIS A 17 -6.75 -1.78 -0.77
N GLY A 18 -6.53 -1.08 0.34
CA GLY A 18 -5.35 -0.24 0.57
C GLY A 18 -5.66 1.25 0.38
N TYR A 19 -4.65 2.09 0.56
CA TYR A 19 -4.80 3.56 0.58
C TYR A 19 -5.17 4.14 -0.79
N LYS A 20 -4.94 3.40 -1.89
CA LYS A 20 -5.24 3.82 -3.27
C LYS A 20 -6.30 2.97 -3.97
N SER A 21 -7.21 2.38 -3.20
CA SER A 21 -8.34 1.58 -3.73
C SER A 21 -9.20 2.37 -4.73
N ASP A 22 -9.34 3.67 -4.52
CA ASP A 22 -10.00 4.61 -5.44
C ASP A 22 -9.39 4.61 -6.85
N LYS A 23 -8.06 4.47 -6.96
CA LYS A 23 -7.38 4.41 -8.26
C LYS A 23 -7.65 3.10 -8.97
N THR A 24 -7.71 1.99 -8.23
CA THR A 24 -8.08 0.68 -8.77
C THR A 24 -9.52 0.71 -9.29
N GLU A 25 -10.46 1.28 -8.52
CA GLU A 25 -11.86 1.41 -8.92
C GLU A 25 -12.01 2.26 -10.19
N ASN A 26 -11.31 3.40 -10.26
CA ASN A 26 -11.29 4.25 -11.45
C ASN A 26 -10.69 3.53 -12.67
N PHE A 27 -9.64 2.74 -12.47
CA PHE A 27 -9.08 1.90 -13.54
C PHE A 27 -10.09 0.87 -14.03
N ILE A 28 -10.83 0.22 -13.12
CA ILE A 28 -11.88 -0.74 -13.47
C ILE A 28 -12.97 -0.05 -14.28
N GLN A 29 -13.43 1.14 -13.88
CA GLN A 29 -14.45 1.84 -14.66
C GLN A 29 -13.97 2.26 -16.04
N LYS A 30 -12.77 2.82 -16.14
CA LYS A 30 -12.18 3.13 -17.45
C LYS A 30 -11.97 1.90 -18.32
N SER A 31 -11.63 0.77 -17.69
CA SER A 31 -11.47 -0.51 -18.38
C SER A 31 -12.80 -1.00 -18.94
N ARG A 32 -13.89 -0.82 -18.19
CA ARG A 32 -15.24 -1.13 -18.65
C ARG A 32 -15.67 -0.24 -19.81
N ASP A 33 -15.43 1.06 -19.70
CA ASP A 33 -15.78 2.03 -20.76
C ASP A 33 -14.95 1.81 -22.03
N PHE A 34 -13.71 1.31 -21.89
CA PHE A 34 -12.85 0.93 -23.00
C PHE A 34 -13.30 -0.36 -23.71
N ASP A 35 -14.11 -1.19 -23.05
CA ASP A 35 -14.74 -2.41 -23.57
C ASP A 35 -13.73 -3.36 -24.27
N PRO A 36 -12.73 -3.91 -23.56
CA PRO A 36 -11.65 -4.67 -24.20
C PRO A 36 -12.12 -6.01 -24.78
N ASP A 37 -11.51 -6.41 -25.90
CA ASP A 37 -11.66 -7.76 -26.47
C ASP A 37 -10.91 -8.80 -25.62
N VAL A 38 -9.79 -8.39 -25.01
CA VAL A 38 -8.94 -9.26 -24.18
C VAL A 38 -8.59 -8.59 -22.86
N LEU A 39 -8.86 -9.28 -21.76
CA LEU A 39 -8.42 -8.91 -20.42
C LEU A 39 -7.41 -9.92 -19.89
N ILE A 40 -6.18 -9.44 -19.64
CA ILE A 40 -5.15 -10.21 -18.94
C ILE A 40 -5.18 -9.80 -17.46
N CYS A 41 -5.65 -10.71 -16.62
CA CYS A 41 -5.78 -10.51 -15.18
C CYS A 41 -4.67 -11.25 -14.44
N GLU A 42 -4.20 -10.68 -13.33
CA GLU A 42 -3.41 -11.45 -12.36
C GLU A 42 -4.29 -12.49 -11.65
N GLY A 43 -3.76 -13.70 -11.42
CA GLY A 43 -4.47 -14.81 -10.77
C GLY A 43 -4.07 -15.12 -9.33
N THR A 44 -3.19 -14.32 -8.71
CA THR A 44 -2.46 -14.68 -7.48
C THR A 44 -3.39 -14.96 -6.27
N ASN A 45 -4.55 -14.31 -6.20
CA ASN A 45 -5.50 -14.45 -5.08
C ASN A 45 -6.86 -15.03 -5.50
N VAL A 46 -6.97 -15.65 -6.68
CA VAL A 46 -8.23 -16.26 -7.13
C VAL A 46 -8.64 -17.38 -6.16
N GLY A 47 -9.83 -17.26 -5.58
CA GLY A 47 -10.37 -18.25 -4.63
C GLY A 47 -9.86 -18.11 -3.19
N GLN A 48 -9.10 -17.07 -2.85
CA GLN A 48 -8.74 -16.77 -1.47
C GLN A 48 -9.88 -16.03 -0.74
N GLY A 49 -9.98 -16.25 0.58
CA GLY A 49 -11.02 -15.71 1.46
C GLY A 49 -10.85 -14.22 1.78
N GLU A 50 -11.44 -13.77 2.90
CA GLU A 50 -11.46 -12.35 3.28
C GLU A 50 -10.05 -11.73 3.37
N ILE A 51 -9.88 -10.61 2.68
CA ILE A 51 -8.67 -9.81 2.75
C ILE A 51 -8.82 -8.81 3.90
N THR A 52 -7.86 -8.79 4.83
CA THR A 52 -7.85 -7.78 5.90
C THR A 52 -7.45 -6.43 5.30
N PRO A 53 -8.32 -5.40 5.36
CA PRO A 53 -7.99 -4.09 4.84
C PRO A 53 -6.93 -3.40 5.70
N GLU A 54 -6.13 -2.53 5.10
CA GLU A 54 -4.95 -1.95 5.76
C GLU A 54 -5.31 -1.07 6.97
N ASN A 55 -6.50 -0.47 7.02
CA ASN A 55 -6.99 0.22 8.22
C ASN A 55 -7.15 -0.73 9.42
N LYS A 56 -7.64 -1.95 9.20
CA LYS A 56 -7.75 -2.99 10.24
C LYS A 56 -6.37 -3.48 10.69
N VAL A 57 -5.41 -3.51 9.77
CA VAL A 57 -4.01 -3.78 10.12
C VAL A 57 -3.46 -2.69 11.04
N ARG A 58 -3.67 -1.41 10.71
CA ARG A 58 -3.25 -0.28 11.55
C ARG A 58 -3.90 -0.30 12.94
N GLU A 59 -5.20 -0.57 13.01
CA GLU A 59 -5.93 -0.72 14.28
C GLU A 59 -5.28 -1.79 15.17
N LYS A 60 -5.03 -2.97 14.62
CA LYS A 60 -4.36 -4.06 15.36
C LYS A 60 -2.94 -3.68 15.76
N LEU A 61 -2.17 -3.06 14.87
CA LEU A 61 -0.82 -2.59 15.19
C LEU A 61 -0.84 -1.60 16.35
N SER A 62 -1.76 -0.63 16.33
CA SER A 62 -1.92 0.36 17.40
C SER A 62 -2.29 -0.31 18.72
N GLU A 63 -3.20 -1.28 18.70
CA GLU A 63 -3.57 -2.06 19.89
C GLU A 63 -2.36 -2.81 20.49
N TYR A 64 -1.58 -3.50 19.66
CA TYR A 64 -0.38 -4.20 20.13
C TYR A 64 0.68 -3.24 20.68
N LEU A 65 0.89 -2.11 19.99
CA LEU A 65 1.85 -1.11 20.43
C LEU A 65 1.40 -0.38 21.70
N GLY A 66 0.11 -0.14 21.89
CA GLY A 66 -0.41 0.50 23.09
C GLY A 66 -0.31 -0.37 24.35
N ASN A 67 -0.40 -1.70 24.19
CA ASN A 67 -0.34 -2.65 25.30
C ASN A 67 1.07 -3.14 25.66
N GLU A 68 2.06 -2.89 24.80
CA GLU A 68 3.44 -3.24 25.07
C GLU A 68 4.08 -2.19 26.01
N GLU A 69 4.93 -2.58 26.96
CA GLU A 69 5.62 -1.59 27.80
C GLU A 69 7.06 -1.35 27.33
N ARG A 70 7.61 -2.31 26.58
CA ARG A 70 9.00 -2.30 26.12
C ARG A 70 9.10 -1.97 24.63
N SER A 71 10.26 -2.26 24.07
CA SER A 71 10.50 -2.12 22.64
C SER A 71 9.72 -3.16 21.84
N ALA A 72 9.06 -2.72 20.78
CA ALA A 72 8.39 -3.58 19.80
C ALA A 72 9.21 -3.64 18.50
N PHE A 73 9.22 -4.80 17.87
CA PHE A 73 9.86 -5.01 16.56
C PHE A 73 8.79 -5.42 15.56
N VAL A 74 8.63 -4.63 14.49
CA VAL A 74 7.67 -4.93 13.43
C VAL A 74 8.43 -5.28 12.15
N ASN A 75 8.20 -6.48 11.62
CA ASN A 75 8.81 -6.94 10.38
C ASN A 75 7.76 -6.98 9.25
N PHE A 76 8.09 -6.35 8.13
CA PHE A 76 7.30 -6.33 6.91
C PHE A 76 8.22 -6.12 5.69
N PRO A 77 7.74 -6.40 4.46
CA PRO A 77 8.53 -6.21 3.25
C PRO A 77 9.05 -4.77 3.13
N VAL A 78 10.34 -4.61 2.79
CA VAL A 78 11.01 -3.29 2.80
C VAL A 78 10.35 -2.27 1.87
N PHE A 79 9.76 -2.74 0.78
CA PHE A 79 9.13 -1.91 -0.26
C PHE A 79 7.61 -1.75 -0.07
N ASP A 80 7.04 -2.30 0.99
CA ASP A 80 5.63 -2.10 1.32
C ASP A 80 5.45 -0.74 2.02
N LEU A 81 5.25 0.29 1.21
CA LEU A 81 5.11 1.68 1.68
C LEU A 81 3.83 1.89 2.49
N GLU A 82 2.75 1.17 2.17
CA GLU A 82 1.49 1.26 2.90
C GLU A 82 1.65 0.65 4.30
N ARG A 83 2.27 -0.54 4.39
CA ARG A 83 2.56 -1.16 5.68
C ARG A 83 3.53 -0.33 6.51
N MET A 84 4.54 0.28 5.87
CA MET A 84 5.42 1.21 6.55
C MET A 84 4.63 2.35 7.16
N LEU A 85 3.80 3.05 6.38
CA LEU A 85 2.96 4.14 6.88
C LEU A 85 2.07 3.70 8.05
N SER A 86 1.43 2.53 7.96
CA SER A 86 0.61 1.98 9.06
C SER A 86 1.41 1.80 10.35
N VAL A 87 2.67 1.34 10.26
CA VAL A 87 3.56 1.22 11.43
C VAL A 87 3.98 2.58 11.97
N LEU A 88 4.33 3.54 11.09
CA LEU A 88 4.71 4.89 11.50
C LEU A 88 3.57 5.56 12.28
N ARG A 89 2.35 5.51 11.74
CA ARG A 89 1.15 6.09 12.37
C ARG A 89 0.75 5.40 13.65
N ALA A 90 0.80 4.07 13.69
CA ALA A 90 0.51 3.35 14.92
C ALA A 90 1.53 3.67 16.02
N ALA A 91 2.80 3.91 15.68
CA ALA A 91 3.80 4.35 16.66
C ALA A 91 3.52 5.78 17.17
N GLU A 92 3.19 6.71 16.27
CA GLU A 92 2.78 8.09 16.59
C GLU A 92 1.55 8.12 17.51
N ASP A 93 0.49 7.40 17.14
CA ASP A 93 -0.77 7.30 17.88
C ASP A 93 -0.56 6.81 19.33
N ASN A 94 0.51 6.05 19.59
CA ASN A 94 0.87 5.51 20.90
C ASN A 94 2.06 6.24 21.55
N GLY A 95 2.48 7.40 21.03
CA GLY A 95 3.57 8.21 21.60
C GLY A 95 4.92 7.50 21.64
N ARG A 96 5.19 6.60 20.70
CA ARG A 96 6.42 5.80 20.65
C ARG A 96 7.46 6.40 19.72
N ASN A 97 8.71 6.41 20.18
CA ASN A 97 9.85 6.68 19.31
C ASN A 97 10.07 5.52 18.33
N LEU A 98 10.37 5.86 17.08
CA LEU A 98 10.53 4.89 16.01
C LEU A 98 11.95 4.92 15.44
N THR A 99 12.50 3.73 15.20
CA THR A 99 13.71 3.54 14.39
C THR A 99 13.37 2.74 13.14
N ILE A 100 13.77 3.23 11.97
CA ILE A 100 13.67 2.51 10.69
C ILE A 100 15.03 2.02 10.20
N ARG A 101 15.03 1.00 9.33
CA ARG A 101 16.27 0.53 8.71
C ARG A 101 16.77 1.56 7.69
N MET A 102 18.09 1.65 7.51
CA MET A 102 18.70 2.54 6.50
C MET A 102 18.14 2.34 5.09
N LYS A 103 17.80 1.11 4.69
CA LYS A 103 17.16 0.84 3.39
C LYS A 103 15.79 1.50 3.25
N GLN A 104 15.01 1.54 4.34
CA GLN A 104 13.69 2.20 4.35
C GLN A 104 13.86 3.73 4.32
N ALA A 105 14.82 4.27 5.09
CA ALA A 105 15.14 5.70 5.06
C ALA A 105 15.59 6.15 3.67
N PHE A 106 16.47 5.37 3.02
CA PHE A 106 16.91 5.61 1.65
C PHE A 106 15.74 5.56 0.66
N LEU A 107 14.86 4.57 0.76
CA LEU A 107 13.69 4.47 -0.11
C LEU A 107 12.77 5.68 0.04
N LEU A 108 12.44 6.08 1.26
CA LEU A 108 11.62 7.27 1.55
C LEU A 108 12.24 8.53 0.94
N LYS A 109 13.55 8.71 1.12
CA LYS A 109 14.26 9.87 0.58
C LYS A 109 14.25 9.92 -0.95
N ASN A 110 14.52 8.80 -1.61
CA ASN A 110 14.48 8.73 -3.08
C ASN A 110 13.07 9.01 -3.62
N LEU A 111 12.04 8.49 -2.97
CA LEU A 111 10.65 8.74 -3.38
C LEU A 111 10.28 10.22 -3.20
N GLU A 112 10.74 10.87 -2.13
CA GLU A 112 10.56 12.29 -1.92
C GLU A 112 11.23 13.11 -3.03
N GLU A 113 12.53 12.87 -3.27
CA GLU A 113 13.33 13.61 -4.25
C GLU A 113 12.78 13.52 -5.68
N ASN A 114 12.07 12.44 -5.98
CA ASN A 114 11.43 12.21 -7.29
C ASN A 114 9.95 12.60 -7.31
N GLY A 115 9.39 13.15 -6.23
CA GLY A 115 7.97 13.52 -6.14
C GLY A 115 7.01 12.33 -6.19
N LEU A 116 7.48 11.14 -5.85
CA LEU A 116 6.74 9.88 -5.86
C LEU A 116 6.28 9.44 -4.46
N LEU A 117 6.72 10.14 -3.42
CA LEU A 117 6.33 9.83 -2.05
C LEU A 117 4.81 10.06 -1.87
N PRO A 118 4.02 9.02 -1.54
CA PRO A 118 2.57 9.14 -1.53
C PRO A 118 2.01 9.85 -0.29
N PHE A 119 2.85 10.16 0.69
CA PHE A 119 2.50 10.80 1.96
C PHE A 119 3.63 11.78 2.37
N LEU A 120 3.40 13.08 2.26
CA LEU A 120 4.45 14.10 2.46
C LEU A 120 4.68 14.47 3.93
N ASP A 121 3.69 14.22 4.78
CA ASP A 121 3.70 14.53 6.20
C ASP A 121 4.49 13.53 7.05
N VAL A 122 4.99 12.47 6.43
CA VAL A 122 5.75 11.40 7.11
C VAL A 122 7.00 11.90 7.82
N TRP A 123 7.58 13.01 7.38
CA TRP A 123 8.76 13.59 8.02
C TRP A 123 8.46 14.27 9.35
N GLN A 124 7.20 14.54 9.67
CA GLN A 124 6.79 15.03 10.99
C GLN A 124 6.84 13.92 12.06
N LEU A 125 7.02 12.66 11.63
CA LEU A 125 7.06 11.47 12.48
C LEU A 125 8.49 11.10 12.92
N PHE A 126 9.49 11.86 12.46
CA PHE A 126 10.91 11.71 12.78
C PHE A 126 11.41 12.96 13.49
#